data_AF-A0A380WII4-F1
#
_entry.id   AF-A0A380WII4-F1
#
_cell.length_a   1.000
_cell.length_b   1.000
_cell.length_c   1.000
_cell.angle_alpha   90.00
_cell.angle_beta   90.00
_cell.angle_gamma   90.00
#
_symmetry.space_group_name_H-M   'P 1'
#
loop_
_entity.id
_entity.type
_entity.pdbx_description
1 polymer ?
#
loop_
_entity_poly.entity_id
_entity_poly.type
_entity_poly.pdbx_seq_one_letter_code
_entity_poly.pdbx_strand_id
1 'polypeptide(L)' 'MIEAGFDFAIAPKANLGLSYTGQVANGARDHGVKASLGVKF' A
#
# COMPACT_ATOMS: atom_id res chain seq x y z
N MET A 1 -13.16 -0.95 -7.44
CA MET A 1 -11.75 -0.95 -7.01
C MET A 1 -11.77 -0.84 -5.50
N ILE A 2 -11.30 -1.86 -4.79
CA ILE A 2 -11.16 -1.81 -3.32
C ILE A 2 -9.69 -1.54 -3.04
N GLU A 3 -9.42 -0.45 -2.34
CA GLU A 3 -8.07 -0.06 -1.94
C GLU A 3 -8.03 0.07 -0.42
N ALA A 4 -7.16 -0.72 0.21
CA ALA A 4 -6.88 -0.64 1.63
C ALA A 4 -5.42 -0.26 1.81
N GLY A 5 -5.17 0.89 2.42
CA GLY A 5 -3.83 1.38 2.74
C GLY A 5 -3.62 1.45 4.25
N PHE A 6 -2.43 1.09 4.68
CA PHE A 6 -1.94 1.25 6.04
C PHE A 6 -0.62 2.01 6.00
N ASP A 7 -0.50 3.07 6.78
CA ASP A 7 0.73 3.83 6.94
C ASP A 7 1.16 3.79 8.40
N PHE A 8 2.37 3.30 8.64
CA PHE A 8 2.96 3.17 9.97
C PHE A 8 4.21 4.05 10.08
N ALA A 9 4.21 4.96 11.05
CA ALA A 9 5.40 5.69 11.44
C ALA A 9 6.28 4.77 12.30
N ILE A 10 7.30 4.18 11.69
CA ILE A 10 8.29 3.31 12.37
C ILE A 10 9.38 4.14 13.06
N ALA A 11 9.65 5.36 12.60
CA ALA A 11 10.50 6.32 13.28
C ALA A 11 10.03 7.76 12.97
N PRO A 12 10.48 8.78 13.73
CA PRO A 12 10.14 10.19 13.45
C PRO A 12 10.50 10.64 12.03
N LYS A 13 11.46 9.95 11.40
CA LYS A 13 11.94 10.19 10.04
C LYS A 13 11.69 9.04 9.07
N ALA A 14 11.00 7.98 9.50
CA ALA A 14 10.77 6.80 8.66
C ALA A 14 9.30 6.36 8.73
N ASN A 15 8.70 6.19 7.55
CA ASN A 15 7.35 5.68 7.40
C ASN A 15 7.34 4.44 6.51
N LEU A 16 6.54 3.46 6.92
CA LEU A 16 6.27 2.24 6.18
C LEU A 16 4.81 2.27 5.74
N GLY A 17 4.59 2.41 4.43
CA GLY A 17 3.29 2.29 3.80
C GLY A 17 3.09 0.88 3.24
N LEU A 18 1.94 0.28 3.49
CA LEU A 18 1.48 -0.95 2.87
C LEU A 18 0.11 -0.70 2.27
N SER A 19 -0.03 -0.93 0.97
CA SER A 19 -1.29 -0.75 0.25
C SER A 19 -1.66 -2.01 -0.51
N TYR A 20 -2.92 -2.35 -0.43
CA TYR A 20 -3.54 -3.46 -1.12
C TYR A 20 -4.62 -2.92 -2.03
N THR A 21 -4.50 -3.19 -3.33
CA THR A 21 -5.42 -2.75 -4.37
C THR A 21 -6.03 -3.97 -5.05
N GLY A 22 -7.35 -4.04 -5.09
CA GLY A 22 -8.09 -5.12 -5.73
C GLY A 22 -9.07 -4.54 -6.74
N GLN A 23 -8.85 -4.79 -8.03
CA GLN A 23 -9.80 -4.41 -9.07
C GLN A 23 -10.64 -5.64 -9.44
N VAL A 24 -11.93 -5.61 -9.10
CA VAL A 24 -12.90 -6.63 -9.51
C VAL A 24 -13.59 -6.12 -10.77
N ALA A 25 -13.02 -6.39 -11.94
CA ALA A 25 -13.64 -6.10 -13.23
C ALA A 25 -13.85 -7.42 -13.98
N ASN A 26 -15.09 -7.93 -13.96
CA ASN A 26 -15.72 -9.03 -14.74
C ASN A 26 -14.88 -10.23 -15.25
N GLY A 27 -13.66 -10.47 -14.77
CA GLY A 27 -12.77 -11.52 -15.28
C GLY A 27 -11.28 -11.35 -14.95
N ALA A 28 -10.83 -10.13 -14.66
CA ALA A 28 -9.47 -9.87 -14.22
C ALA A 28 -9.46 -9.64 -12.70
N ARG A 29 -8.81 -10.54 -11.97
CA ARG A 29 -8.58 -10.43 -10.52
C ARG A 29 -7.18 -9.89 -10.31
N ASP A 30 -6.98 -8.61 -10.61
CA ASP A 30 -5.71 -7.93 -10.35
C ASP A 30 -5.67 -7.56 -8.87
N HIS A 31 -4.95 -8.38 -8.10
CA HIS A 31 -4.63 -8.16 -6.71
C HIS A 31 -3.21 -7.56 -6.64
N GLY A 32 -3.12 -6.24 -6.56
CA GLY A 32 -1.86 -5.52 -6.46
C GLY A 32 -1.52 -5.24 -4.99
N VAL A 33 -0.40 -5.79 -4.51
CA VAL A 33 0.16 -5.43 -3.19
C VAL A 33 1.36 -4.52 -3.39
N LYS A 34 1.40 -3.39 -2.69
CA LYS A 34 2.48 -2.42 -2.76
C LYS A 34 2.98 -2.05 -1.36
N ALA A 35 4.26 -2.30 -1.11
CA ALA A 35 4.97 -1.84 0.09
C ALA A 35 5.85 -0.64 -0.26
N SER A 36 5.98 0.32 0.64
CA SER A 36 6.71 1.57 0.42
C SER A 36 7.41 1.99 1.70
N LEU A 37 8.71 2.28 1.62
CA LEU A 37 9.51 2.77 2.74
C LEU A 37 10.00 4.18 2.40
N GLY A 38 9.56 5.17 3.18
CA GLY A 38 10.06 6.53 3.09
C GLY A 38 11.03 6.83 4.23
N VAL A 39 12.18 7.42 3.90
CA VAL A 39 13.16 7.92 4.87
C VAL A 39 13.45 9.37 4.55
N LYS A 40 13.33 10.25 5.55
CA LYS A 40 13.63 11.68 5.42
C LYS A 40 14.98 11.95 6.07
N PHE A 41 15.89 12.58 5.34
CA PHE A 41 17.23 12.95 5.82
C PHE A 41 17.18 14.29 6.56
#